data_AF-A0A2S9I4D1-F1
#
_entry.id   AF-A0A2S9I4D1-F1
#
_cell.length_a   1.000
_cell.length_b   1.000
_cell.length_c   1.000
_cell.angle_alpha   90.00
_cell.angle_beta   90.00
_cell.angle_gamma   90.00
#
_symmetry.space_group_name_H-M   'P 1'
#
loop_
_entity.id
_entity.type
_entity.pdbx_description
1 polymer ?
#
loop_
_entity_poly.entity_id
_entity_poly.type
_entity_poly.pdbx_seq_one_letter_code
_entity_poly.pdbx_strand_id
1 'polypeptide(L)'
;MQLSGVKKPKSQMQLANRAWRIETKSLGWHRGWKRGRKQWKAFCRENAAVTVEERQRSGEPDFEDIGDACWHVAEELTYWGE
;
A
#
# COMPACT_ATOMS: atom_id res chain seq x y z
N MET A 1 -30.18 3.08 22.38
CA MET A 1 -29.06 2.13 22.22
C MET A 1 -27.93 2.83 21.46
N GLN A 2 -26.84 3.17 22.13
CA GLN A 2 -25.64 3.73 21.50
C GLN A 2 -24.79 2.57 20.96
N LEU A 3 -24.67 2.44 19.64
CA LEU A 3 -23.78 1.46 19.02
C LEU A 3 -22.35 2.01 19.03
N SER A 4 -21.54 1.35 19.85
CA SER A 4 -20.11 1.47 20.04
C SER A 4 -19.31 1.40 18.73
N GLY A 5 -18.44 2.40 18.50
CA GLY A 5 -17.02 2.24 18.14
C GLY A 5 -16.55 1.25 17.05
N VAL A 6 -17.36 0.83 16.09
CA VAL A 6 -16.86 -0.04 14.99
C VAL A 6 -15.97 0.78 14.06
N LYS A 7 -14.65 0.55 14.09
CA LYS A 7 -13.74 1.04 13.04
C LYS A 7 -14.20 0.42 11.72
N LYS A 8 -14.63 1.26 10.77
CA LYS A 8 -14.92 0.81 9.40
C LYS A 8 -13.71 0.03 8.86
N PRO A 9 -13.91 -1.11 8.17
CA PRO A 9 -12.83 -1.78 7.47
C PRO A 9 -12.17 -0.78 6.52
N LYS A 10 -10.84 -0.82 6.47
CA LYS A 10 -10.10 0.02 5.53
C LYS A 10 -10.42 -0.47 4.12
N SER A 11 -10.57 0.46 3.17
CA SER A 11 -10.68 0.06 1.78
C SER A 11 -9.38 -0.60 1.30
N GLN A 12 -9.46 -1.43 0.26
CA GLN A 12 -8.28 -2.02 -0.40
C GLN A 12 -7.23 -0.95 -0.74
N MET A 13 -7.68 0.19 -1.25
CA MET A 13 -6.81 1.35 -1.52
C MET A 13 -6.09 1.89 -0.27
N GLN A 14 -6.74 1.91 0.89
CA GLN A 14 -6.13 2.36 2.13
C GLN A 14 -5.11 1.35 2.67
N LEU A 15 -5.37 0.05 2.50
CA LEU A 15 -4.44 -1.03 2.86
C LEU A 15 -3.20 -0.97 1.96
N ALA A 16 -3.38 -1.02 0.64
CA ALA A 16 -2.31 -0.96 -0.36
C ALA A 16 -1.43 0.30 -0.19
N ASN A 17 -2.03 1.50 -0.11
CA ASN A 17 -1.26 2.74 0.07
C ASN A 17 -0.51 2.76 1.41
N ARG A 18 -1.05 2.14 2.45
CA ARG A 18 -0.33 2.05 3.73
C ARG A 18 0.84 1.07 3.63
N ALA A 19 0.66 -0.06 2.97
CA ALA A 19 1.73 -1.04 2.71
C ALA A 19 2.87 -0.43 1.90
N TRP A 20 2.57 0.19 0.74
CA TRP A 20 3.55 0.94 -0.05
C TRP A 20 4.32 1.98 0.76
N ARG A 21 3.67 2.68 1.68
CA ARG A 21 4.34 3.65 2.57
C ARG A 21 5.17 3.03 3.68
N ILE A 22 4.87 1.80 4.11
CA ILE A 22 5.65 1.08 5.13
C ILE A 22 6.90 0.52 4.46
N GLU A 23 6.72 -0.30 3.43
CA GLU A 23 7.82 -1.05 2.81
C GLU A 23 8.80 -0.13 2.09
N THR A 24 8.34 0.81 1.25
CA THR A 24 9.30 1.74 0.61
C THR A 24 9.97 2.68 1.62
N LYS A 25 9.34 2.93 2.78
CA LYS A 25 9.99 3.72 3.84
C LYS A 25 11.10 2.92 4.52
N SER A 26 10.90 1.61 4.77
CA SER A 26 11.90 0.74 5.38
C SER A 26 13.15 0.64 4.50
N LEU A 27 12.96 0.66 3.18
CA LEU A 27 14.03 0.73 2.16
C LEU A 27 14.66 2.12 1.99
N GLY A 28 14.23 3.13 2.74
CA GLY A 28 14.78 4.48 2.65
C GLY A 28 14.29 5.31 1.46
N TRP A 29 13.39 4.79 0.62
CA TRP A 29 12.89 5.47 -0.58
C TRP A 29 12.11 6.74 -0.24
N HIS A 30 11.75 7.01 1.01
CA HIS A 30 11.13 8.27 1.40
C HIS A 30 12.05 9.50 1.29
N ARG A 31 13.36 9.31 1.01
CA ARG A 31 14.39 10.35 0.89
C ARG A 31 14.77 10.57 -0.59
N GLY A 32 15.46 11.67 -0.91
CA GLY A 32 16.01 11.92 -2.26
C GLY A 32 15.03 12.42 -3.33
N TRP A 33 13.73 12.51 -3.03
CA TRP A 33 12.73 13.05 -3.96
C TRP A 33 12.89 14.56 -4.16
N LYS A 34 12.86 15.05 -5.41
CA LYS A 34 12.96 16.47 -5.76
C LYS A 34 11.92 17.35 -5.07
N ARG A 35 10.67 16.86 -4.95
CA ARG A 35 9.59 17.53 -4.21
C ARG A 35 9.36 16.93 -2.81
N GLY A 36 10.39 16.29 -2.26
CA GLY A 36 10.43 15.70 -0.94
C GLY A 36 9.30 14.70 -0.67
N ARG A 37 8.85 14.64 0.59
CA ARG A 37 7.87 13.66 1.09
C ARG A 37 6.53 13.68 0.34
N LYS A 38 6.15 14.80 -0.28
CA LYS A 38 4.90 14.93 -1.05
C LYS A 38 4.94 14.05 -2.30
N GLN A 39 6.07 14.03 -3.00
CA GLN A 39 6.25 13.24 -4.22
C GLN A 39 6.29 11.75 -3.91
N TRP A 40 7.04 11.35 -2.88
CA TRP A 40 7.05 9.97 -2.40
C TRP A 40 5.65 9.45 -2.03
N LYS A 41 4.84 10.27 -1.36
CA LYS A 41 3.45 9.93 -1.05
C LYS A 41 2.55 9.86 -2.30
N ALA A 42 2.88 10.56 -3.38
CA ALA A 42 2.16 10.44 -4.64
C ALA A 42 2.50 9.11 -5.31
N PHE A 43 3.79 8.78 -5.40
CA PHE A 43 4.27 7.48 -5.85
C PHE A 43 3.62 6.31 -5.11
N CYS A 44 3.55 6.35 -3.77
CA CYS A 44 2.90 5.28 -2.99
C CYS A 44 1.40 5.15 -3.30
N ARG A 45 0.72 6.27 -3.60
CA ARG A 45 -0.71 6.27 -3.92
C ARG A 45 -0.95 5.75 -5.33
N GLU A 46 -0.10 6.10 -6.28
CA GLU A 46 -0.17 5.65 -7.67
C GLU A 46 0.06 4.13 -7.75
N ASN A 47 1.12 3.62 -7.11
CA ASN A 47 1.36 2.17 -7.09
C ASN A 47 0.28 1.40 -6.32
N ALA A 48 -0.27 1.97 -5.24
CA ALA A 48 -1.41 1.36 -4.57
C ALA A 48 -2.64 1.23 -5.47
N ALA A 49 -2.87 2.18 -6.38
CA ALA A 49 -3.95 2.07 -7.35
C ALA A 49 -3.70 0.92 -8.33
N VAL A 50 -2.47 0.82 -8.86
CA VAL A 50 -2.05 -0.28 -9.75
C VAL A 50 -2.20 -1.63 -9.06
N THR A 51 -1.69 -1.78 -7.83
CA THR A 51 -1.83 -3.02 -7.04
C THR A 51 -3.29 -3.46 -6.90
N VAL A 52 -4.19 -2.53 -6.59
CA VAL A 52 -5.62 -2.85 -6.43
C VAL A 52 -6.28 -3.20 -7.77
N GLU A 53 -5.94 -2.47 -8.84
CA GLU A 53 -6.43 -2.74 -10.19
C GLU A 53 -5.97 -4.12 -10.71
N GLU A 54 -4.68 -4.43 -10.54
CA GLU A 54 -4.09 -5.70 -10.96
C GLU A 54 -4.70 -6.87 -10.21
N ARG A 55 -4.89 -6.75 -8.89
CA ARG A 55 -5.57 -7.75 -8.05
C ARG A 55 -7.01 -8.01 -8.50
N GLN A 56 -7.76 -6.95 -8.81
CA GLN A 56 -9.11 -7.08 -9.38
C GLN A 56 -9.10 -7.76 -10.76
N ARG A 57 -8.09 -7.46 -11.59
CA ARG A 57 -7.95 -8.04 -12.92
C ARG A 57 -7.52 -9.51 -12.88
N SER A 58 -6.64 -9.89 -11.95
CA SER A 58 -6.12 -11.25 -11.81
C SER A 58 -7.10 -12.20 -11.10
N GLY A 59 -8.10 -11.65 -10.40
CA GLY A 59 -9.04 -12.42 -9.59
C GLY A 59 -8.43 -12.87 -8.26
N GLU A 60 -7.29 -12.31 -7.87
CA GLU A 60 -6.73 -12.48 -6.54
C GLU A 60 -7.70 -11.97 -5.46
N PRO A 61 -7.75 -12.63 -4.29
CA PRO A 61 -8.61 -12.19 -3.20
C PRO A 61 -8.19 -10.80 -2.69
N ASP A 62 -9.17 -10.05 -2.20
CA ASP A 62 -8.96 -8.79 -1.49
C ASP A 62 -7.96 -8.96 -0.32
N PHE A 63 -7.22 -7.90 0.03
CA PHE A 63 -6.35 -7.95 1.21
C PHE A 63 -7.16 -8.18 2.47
N GLU A 64 -6.75 -9.16 3.27
CA GLU A 64 -7.40 -9.47 4.55
C GLU A 64 -7.14 -8.37 5.59
N ASP A 65 -5.90 -7.92 5.67
CA ASP A 65 -5.47 -6.87 6.58
C ASP A 65 -4.24 -6.11 6.07
N ILE A 66 -3.58 -5.36 6.97
CA ILE A 66 -2.38 -4.60 6.61
C ILE A 66 -1.13 -5.49 6.49
N GLY A 67 -1.06 -6.60 7.23
CA GLY A 67 0.06 -7.54 7.16
C GLY A 67 0.09 -8.24 5.80
N ASP A 68 -1.07 -8.71 5.34
CA ASP A 68 -1.25 -9.29 4.00
C ASP A 68 -0.85 -8.29 2.89
N ALA A 69 -1.37 -7.06 2.95
CA ALA A 69 -0.98 -6.01 2.01
C ALA A 69 0.53 -5.68 2.05
N CYS A 70 1.17 -5.71 3.22
CA CYS A 70 2.62 -5.49 3.34
C CYS A 70 3.42 -6.67 2.79
N TRP A 71 2.98 -7.91 3.00
CA TRP A 71 3.62 -9.10 2.43
C TRP A 71 3.63 -9.03 0.90
N HIS A 72 2.48 -8.73 0.29
CA HIS A 72 2.38 -8.56 -1.16
C HIS A 72 3.29 -7.44 -1.69
N VAL A 73 3.28 -6.26 -1.06
CA VAL A 73 4.14 -5.14 -1.50
C VAL A 73 5.62 -5.45 -1.29
N ALA A 74 5.99 -6.15 -0.21
CA ALA A 74 7.36 -6.57 0.02
C ALA A 74 7.83 -7.54 -1.06
N GLU A 75 6.99 -8.50 -1.45
CA GLU A 75 7.25 -9.41 -2.58
C GLU A 75 7.45 -8.63 -3.89
N GLU A 76 6.52 -7.72 -4.24
CA GLU A 76 6.64 -6.85 -5.42
C GLU A 76 7.98 -6.08 -5.43
N LEU A 77 8.38 -5.50 -4.29
CA LEU A 77 9.61 -4.73 -4.17
C LEU A 77 10.88 -5.57 -4.31
N THR A 78 10.84 -6.90 -4.11
CA THR A 78 12.00 -7.75 -4.38
C THR A 78 12.35 -7.76 -5.86
N TYR A 79 11.37 -7.68 -6.76
CA TYR A 79 11.58 -7.62 -8.21
C TYR A 79 12.08 -6.26 -8.70
N TRP A 80 12.00 -5.21 -7.87
CA TRP A 80 12.47 -3.85 -8.21
C TRP A 80 13.88 -3.55 -7.67
N GLY A 81 14.42 -4.44 -6.84
CA GLY A 81 15.73 -4.31 -6.19
C GLY A 81 16.90 -4.96 -6.93
N GLU A 82 16.63 -5.59 -8.08
CA GLU A 82 17.61 -6.10 -9.05
C GLU A 82 17.85 -5.11 -10.19
#